data_AF-A0A2E7P1Z2-F1
#
_entry.id   AF-A0A2E7P1Z2-F1
#
_cell.length_a   1.000
_cell.length_b   1.000
_cell.length_c   1.000
_cell.angle_alpha   90.00
_cell.angle_beta   90.00
_cell.angle_gamma   90.00
#
_symmetry.space_group_name_H-M   'P 1'
#
loop_
_entity.id
_entity.type
_entity.pdbx_description
1 polymer ?
#
loop_
_entity_poly.entity_id
_entity_poly.type
_entity_poly.pdbx_seq_one_letter_code
_entity_poly.pdbx_strand_id
1 'polypeptide(L)'
;MRNAIVNDLTVADQPDFTPGSLTYVELWRGAEVLIRKAGEEQSGSRWVYLSVLMMLSFCLEAYLNHAGPLLFGAGWNEGRQAHGTQDARSKLLLICAACGVELEPPRKYRTVALTLLELRHSLGQATQVRLPPPGISTARRSLSAMAGDPDELALDPAWSPYCERSVVLDYRAQLRSLLAKLHARLPPEERSPLSI
;
A
#
# COMPACT_ATOMS: atom_id res chain seq x y z
N MET A 1 25.80 56.54 2.35
CA MET A 1 25.39 55.82 3.57
C MET A 1 24.15 54.99 3.23
N ARG A 2 24.24 53.66 3.41
CA ARG A 2 23.20 52.72 3.93
C ARG A 2 21.73 52.96 3.50
N ASN A 3 20.97 52.03 2.93
CA ASN A 3 20.95 50.57 3.05
C ASN A 3 20.27 49.93 1.82
N ALA A 4 20.85 48.84 1.34
CA ALA A 4 20.15 47.82 0.59
C ALA A 4 19.43 46.90 1.60
N ILE A 5 18.15 46.65 1.39
CA ILE A 5 17.46 45.46 1.90
C ILE A 5 16.76 44.85 0.69
N VAL A 6 17.51 44.06 -0.07
CA VAL A 6 16.93 43.11 -1.01
C VAL A 6 16.48 41.93 -0.16
N ASN A 7 15.17 41.73 -0.13
CA ASN A 7 14.54 40.63 0.59
C ASN A 7 14.90 39.33 -0.16
N ASP A 8 15.86 38.61 0.40
CA ASP A 8 16.28 37.29 -0.05
C ASP A 8 15.21 36.28 0.38
N LEU A 9 14.16 36.15 -0.43
CA LEU A 9 13.23 35.02 -0.35
C LEU A 9 13.87 33.87 -1.13
N THR A 10 14.83 33.20 -0.49
CA THR A 10 15.25 31.86 -0.88
C THR A 10 14.01 30.96 -0.79
N VAL A 11 13.40 30.71 -1.95
CA VAL A 11 12.40 29.67 -2.13
C VAL A 11 13.10 28.37 -1.77
N ALA A 12 12.82 27.90 -0.55
CA ALA A 12 13.30 26.63 -0.05
C ALA A 12 12.85 25.51 -0.99
N ASP A 13 13.83 24.87 -1.62
CA ASP A 13 13.90 23.43 -1.85
C ASP A 13 12.54 22.77 -2.16
N GLN A 14 12.01 23.03 -3.35
CA GLN A 14 11.06 22.08 -3.93
C GLN A 14 11.84 20.79 -4.16
N PRO A 15 11.36 19.62 -3.71
CA PRO A 15 12.01 18.39 -4.07
C PRO A 15 11.96 18.27 -5.59
N ASP A 16 13.14 18.33 -6.21
CA ASP A 16 13.35 18.09 -7.63
C ASP A 16 12.55 16.84 -8.02
N PHE A 17 11.45 17.03 -8.74
CA PHE A 17 10.77 15.93 -9.40
C PHE A 17 11.68 15.51 -10.55
N THR A 18 12.68 14.68 -10.26
CA THR A 18 13.63 14.19 -11.25
C THR A 18 12.85 13.44 -12.33
N PRO A 19 12.86 13.88 -13.60
CA PRO A 19 12.24 13.14 -14.68
C PRO A 19 13.05 11.85 -14.87
N GLY A 20 12.58 10.76 -14.28
CA GLY A 20 13.30 9.48 -14.23
C GLY A 20 13.03 8.62 -13.00
N SER A 21 12.30 9.09 -11.98
CA SER A 21 11.97 8.22 -10.84
C SER A 21 10.83 7.25 -11.18
N LEU A 22 11.03 5.97 -10.87
CA LEU A 22 10.03 4.93 -11.08
C LEU A 22 8.87 5.13 -10.09
N THR A 23 7.62 5.08 -10.56
CA THR A 23 6.44 5.36 -9.71
C THR A 23 6.40 4.54 -8.43
N TYR A 24 6.80 3.27 -8.46
CA TYR A 24 6.83 2.43 -7.25
C TYR A 24 7.82 2.95 -6.20
N VAL A 25 8.94 3.57 -6.62
CA VAL A 25 9.95 4.15 -5.72
C VAL A 25 9.37 5.35 -4.98
N GLU A 26 8.68 6.24 -5.70
CA GLU A 26 8.04 7.41 -5.11
C GLU A 26 6.91 7.02 -4.15
N LEU A 27 6.10 6.02 -4.50
CA LEU A 27 5.06 5.51 -3.62
C LEU A 27 5.64 4.87 -2.35
N TRP A 28 6.76 4.16 -2.47
CA TRP A 28 7.46 3.59 -1.32
C TRP A 28 8.03 4.68 -0.40
N ARG A 29 8.73 5.68 -0.95
CA ARG A 29 9.27 6.82 -0.20
C ARG A 29 8.18 7.63 0.48
N GLY A 30 7.07 7.89 -0.22
CA GLY A 30 5.92 8.58 0.35
C GLY A 30 5.32 7.82 1.54
N ALA A 31 5.22 6.48 1.43
CA ALA A 31 4.78 5.63 2.55
C ALA A 31 5.73 5.75 3.77
N GLU A 32 7.06 5.80 3.57
CA GLU A 32 8.03 6.01 4.65
C GLU A 32 7.88 7.36 5.34
N VAL A 33 7.65 8.43 4.57
CA VAL A 33 7.40 9.77 5.11
C VAL A 33 6.15 9.75 5.99
N LEU A 34 5.06 9.14 5.53
CA LEU A 34 3.81 9.06 6.30
C LEU A 34 3.95 8.20 7.56
N ILE A 35 4.68 7.08 7.51
CA ILE A 35 4.95 6.25 8.70
C ILE A 35 5.68 7.04 9.79
N ARG A 36 6.66 7.86 9.41
CA ARG A 36 7.40 8.72 10.36
C ARG A 36 6.47 9.75 11.00
N LYS A 37 5.73 10.50 10.17
CA LYS A 37 4.78 11.53 10.63
C LYS A 37 3.68 10.97 11.53
N ALA A 38 3.14 9.79 11.22
CA ALA A 38 2.14 9.12 12.05
C ALA A 38 2.65 8.75 13.46
N GLY A 39 3.97 8.71 13.67
CA GLY A 39 4.56 8.52 15.00
C GLY A 39 4.66 9.78 15.84
N GLU A 40 4.53 10.95 15.23
CA GLU A 40 4.65 12.26 15.88
C GLU A 40 3.29 12.76 16.41
N GLU A 41 2.19 12.40 15.73
CA GLU A 41 0.82 12.77 16.11
C GLU A 41 -0.06 11.54 16.30
N GLN A 42 -0.30 11.14 17.55
CA GLN A 42 -1.05 9.92 17.88
C GLN A 42 -2.54 10.04 17.48
N SER A 43 -3.12 11.24 17.60
CA SER A 43 -4.47 11.57 17.14
C SER A 43 -4.53 11.57 15.62
N GLY A 44 -5.40 10.75 15.02
CA GLY A 44 -5.53 10.66 13.56
C GLY A 44 -4.52 9.74 12.88
N SER A 45 -3.57 9.16 13.62
CA SER A 45 -2.59 8.16 13.12
C SER A 45 -3.24 7.01 12.33
N ARG A 46 -4.46 6.61 12.70
CA ARG A 46 -5.26 5.60 11.98
C ARG A 46 -5.45 5.93 10.49
N TRP A 47 -5.82 7.17 10.15
CA TRP A 47 -6.05 7.58 8.76
C TRP A 47 -4.74 7.71 7.97
N VAL A 48 -3.67 8.10 8.66
CA VAL A 48 -2.32 8.11 8.08
C VAL A 48 -1.88 6.68 7.78
N TYR A 49 -2.10 5.73 8.70
CA TYR A 49 -1.80 4.31 8.48
C TYR A 49 -2.64 3.70 7.36
N LEU A 50 -3.92 4.03 7.25
CA LEU A 50 -4.73 3.63 6.10
C LEU A 50 -4.13 4.15 4.78
N SER A 51 -3.73 5.43 4.75
CA SER A 51 -3.07 6.03 3.59
C SER A 51 -1.75 5.33 3.24
N VAL A 52 -0.96 4.94 4.24
CA VAL A 52 0.25 4.15 4.05
C VAL A 52 -0.07 2.80 3.42
N LEU A 53 -1.05 2.05 3.92
CA LEU A 53 -1.44 0.76 3.36
C LEU A 53 -1.89 0.90 1.89
N MET A 54 -2.62 1.97 1.57
CA MET A 54 -3.01 2.28 0.19
C MET A 54 -1.80 2.59 -0.70
N MET A 55 -0.85 3.41 -0.22
CA MET A 55 0.39 3.69 -0.94
C MET A 55 1.21 2.42 -1.20
N LEU A 56 1.31 1.52 -0.21
CA LEU A 56 1.99 0.23 -0.37
C LEU A 56 1.26 -0.68 -1.39
N SER A 57 -0.08 -0.68 -1.40
CA SER A 57 -0.85 -1.40 -2.40
C SER A 57 -0.63 -0.88 -3.82
N PHE A 58 -0.58 0.44 -4.01
CA PHE A 58 -0.27 1.04 -5.32
C PHE A 58 1.19 0.84 -5.71
N CYS A 59 2.11 0.91 -4.73
CA CYS A 59 3.53 0.61 -4.94
C CYS A 59 3.72 -0.81 -5.47
N LEU A 60 3.02 -1.79 -4.89
CA LEU A 60 3.03 -3.17 -5.38
C LEU A 60 2.59 -3.23 -6.84
N GLU A 61 1.42 -2.67 -7.20
CA GLU A 61 0.96 -2.71 -8.58
C GLU A 61 1.90 -1.97 -9.55
N ALA A 62 2.41 -0.80 -9.16
CA ALA A 62 3.37 -0.06 -9.96
C ALA A 62 4.65 -0.86 -10.19
N TYR A 63 5.13 -1.60 -9.18
CA TYR A 63 6.26 -2.52 -9.34
C TYR A 63 5.91 -3.67 -10.29
N LEU A 64 4.73 -4.28 -10.18
CA LEU A 64 4.30 -5.34 -11.11
C LEU A 64 4.25 -4.83 -12.56
N ASN A 65 3.78 -3.59 -12.77
CA ASN A 65 3.77 -2.96 -14.09
C ASN A 65 5.19 -2.60 -14.60
N HIS A 66 6.17 -2.44 -13.71
CA HIS A 66 7.57 -2.29 -14.06
C HIS A 66 8.24 -3.64 -14.39
N ALA A 67 8.01 -4.66 -13.57
CA ALA A 67 8.58 -5.99 -13.73
C ALA A 67 7.97 -6.78 -14.91
N GLY A 68 6.69 -6.57 -15.19
CA GLY A 68 5.94 -7.31 -16.20
C GLY A 68 6.57 -7.27 -17.61
N PRO A 69 6.85 -6.09 -18.19
CA PRO A 69 7.52 -5.99 -19.48
C PRO A 69 8.87 -6.70 -19.53
N LEU A 70 9.64 -6.68 -18.42
CA LEU A 70 10.95 -7.33 -18.33
C LEU A 70 10.85 -8.86 -18.36
N LEU A 71 9.72 -9.41 -17.90
CA LEU A 71 9.48 -10.86 -17.85
C LEU A 71 8.74 -11.40 -19.08
N PHE A 72 7.85 -10.60 -19.66
CA PHE A 72 6.90 -11.05 -20.69
C PHE A 72 7.02 -10.30 -22.03
N GLY A 73 7.91 -9.30 -22.11
CA GLY A 73 8.13 -8.50 -23.31
C GLY A 73 6.84 -7.87 -23.85
N ALA A 74 6.65 -7.95 -25.16
CA ALA A 74 5.46 -7.45 -25.86
C ALA A 74 4.14 -8.04 -25.32
N GLY A 75 4.14 -9.28 -24.82
CA GLY A 75 2.95 -9.91 -24.24
C GLY A 75 2.39 -9.22 -23.00
N TRP A 76 3.16 -8.30 -22.40
CA TRP A 76 2.66 -7.47 -21.31
C TRP A 76 1.67 -6.41 -21.78
N ASN A 77 1.92 -5.74 -22.91
CA ASN A 77 1.14 -4.58 -23.36
C ASN A 77 0.35 -4.81 -24.65
N GLU A 78 0.71 -5.83 -25.43
CA GLU A 78 0.16 -6.03 -26.77
C GLU A 78 -0.84 -7.20 -26.83
N GLY A 79 -1.80 -7.07 -27.74
CA GLY A 79 -2.79 -8.10 -28.04
C GLY A 79 -4.07 -8.02 -27.19
N ARG A 80 -5.06 -8.83 -27.57
CA ARG A 80 -6.40 -8.85 -26.94
C ARG A 80 -6.41 -9.37 -25.50
N GLN A 81 -5.32 -10.01 -25.06
CA GLN A 81 -5.18 -10.59 -23.71
C GLN A 81 -3.87 -10.13 -23.03
N ALA A 82 -3.45 -8.90 -23.29
CA ALA A 82 -2.25 -8.31 -22.71
C ALA A 82 -2.28 -8.38 -21.17
N HIS A 83 -1.23 -8.95 -20.56
CA HIS A 83 -1.16 -9.17 -19.12
C HIS A 83 -1.26 -7.88 -18.28
N GLY A 84 -0.75 -6.78 -18.83
CA GLY A 84 -0.82 -5.44 -18.25
C GLY A 84 -2.24 -4.91 -18.03
N THR A 85 -3.24 -5.47 -18.71
CA THR A 85 -4.66 -5.09 -18.55
C THR A 85 -5.40 -5.88 -17.46
N GLN A 86 -4.77 -6.94 -16.94
CA GLN A 86 -5.35 -7.73 -15.86
C GLN A 86 -5.37 -6.96 -14.54
N ASP A 87 -6.20 -7.40 -13.60
CA ASP A 87 -6.20 -6.82 -12.25
C ASP A 87 -4.88 -7.13 -11.52
N ALA A 88 -4.55 -6.31 -10.54
CA ALA A 88 -3.29 -6.41 -9.80
C ALA A 88 -3.04 -7.77 -9.14
N ARG A 89 -4.10 -8.49 -8.72
CA ARG A 89 -3.95 -9.83 -8.12
C ARG A 89 -3.56 -10.83 -9.20
N SER A 90 -4.21 -10.81 -10.35
CA SER A 90 -3.85 -11.66 -11.48
C SER A 90 -2.41 -11.40 -11.95
N LYS A 91 -2.00 -10.13 -12.05
CA LYS A 91 -0.60 -9.75 -12.33
C LYS A 91 0.38 -10.30 -11.31
N LEU A 92 0.07 -10.19 -10.02
CA LEU A 92 0.91 -10.71 -8.94
C LEU A 92 1.13 -12.21 -9.07
N LEU A 93 0.05 -12.98 -9.26
CA LEU A 93 0.12 -14.43 -9.39
C LEU A 93 0.94 -14.84 -10.62
N LEU A 94 0.72 -14.17 -11.75
CA LEU A 94 1.45 -14.42 -12.99
C LEU A 94 2.97 -14.15 -12.82
N ILE A 95 3.34 -13.02 -12.24
CA ILE A 95 4.74 -12.65 -11.99
C ILE A 95 5.39 -13.59 -10.97
N CYS A 96 4.69 -13.93 -9.87
CA CYS A 96 5.16 -14.92 -8.90
C CYS A 96 5.46 -16.27 -9.56
N ALA A 97 4.57 -16.75 -10.43
CA ALA A 97 4.76 -18.00 -11.17
C ALA A 97 5.98 -17.92 -12.10
N ALA A 98 6.13 -16.84 -12.87
CA ALA A 98 7.27 -16.64 -13.76
C ALA A 98 8.61 -16.54 -13.00
N CYS A 99 8.60 -15.94 -11.80
CA CYS A 99 9.78 -15.82 -10.96
C CYS A 99 10.07 -17.07 -10.10
N GLY A 100 9.18 -18.08 -10.08
CA GLY A 100 9.28 -19.22 -9.16
C GLY A 100 9.27 -18.80 -7.69
N VAL A 101 8.52 -17.73 -7.36
CA VAL A 101 8.37 -17.21 -6.00
C VAL A 101 7.01 -17.60 -5.46
N GLU A 102 7.01 -18.45 -4.44
CA GLU A 102 5.78 -18.80 -3.73
C GLU A 102 5.32 -17.67 -2.81
N LEU A 103 4.02 -17.43 -2.81
CA LEU A 103 3.37 -16.53 -1.87
C LEU A 103 3.22 -17.24 -0.52
N GLU A 104 4.32 -17.27 0.24
CA GLU A 104 4.37 -17.76 1.62
C GLU A 104 3.31 -17.08 2.49
N PRO A 105 2.35 -17.80 3.09
CA PRO A 105 1.33 -17.22 3.98
C PRO A 105 1.96 -16.85 5.34
N PRO A 106 2.09 -15.56 5.69
CA PRO A 106 2.57 -15.13 7.01
C PRO A 106 1.47 -15.25 8.07
N ARG A 107 0.21 -15.39 7.67
CA ARG A 107 -0.93 -15.69 8.54
C ARG A 107 -1.75 -16.80 7.90
N LYS A 108 -2.43 -17.56 8.75
CA LYS A 108 -3.14 -18.84 8.52
C LYS A 108 -3.89 -19.00 7.18
N TYR A 109 -4.17 -17.93 6.40
CA TYR A 109 -4.86 -18.01 5.09
C TYR A 109 -4.44 -17.00 3.99
N ARG A 110 -3.64 -15.93 4.22
CA ARG A 110 -3.33 -14.89 3.19
C ARG A 110 -1.99 -14.19 3.39
N THR A 111 -1.34 -13.78 2.28
CA THR A 111 -0.11 -12.96 2.27
C THR A 111 -0.38 -11.46 2.38
N VAL A 112 0.59 -10.71 2.90
CA VAL A 112 0.52 -9.24 2.98
C VAL A 112 0.19 -8.61 1.63
N ALA A 113 0.81 -9.08 0.55
CA ALA A 113 0.55 -8.57 -0.79
C ALA A 113 -0.92 -8.76 -1.20
N LEU A 114 -1.49 -9.94 -0.96
CA LEU A 114 -2.91 -10.20 -1.24
C LEU A 114 -3.81 -9.35 -0.34
N THR A 115 -3.49 -9.22 0.95
CA THR A 115 -4.27 -8.40 1.88
C THR A 115 -4.28 -6.93 1.48
N LEU A 116 -3.15 -6.38 1.01
CA LEU A 116 -3.07 -4.99 0.53
C LEU A 116 -3.98 -4.78 -0.70
N LEU A 117 -3.93 -5.69 -1.66
CA LEU A 117 -4.75 -5.61 -2.88
C LEU A 117 -6.25 -5.76 -2.58
N GLU A 118 -6.61 -6.67 -1.67
CA GLU A 118 -7.99 -6.88 -1.23
C GLU A 118 -8.51 -5.68 -0.44
N LEU A 119 -7.70 -5.08 0.44
CA LEU A 119 -8.05 -3.88 1.17
C LEU A 119 -8.39 -2.74 0.19
N ARG A 120 -7.51 -2.48 -0.77
CA ARG A 120 -7.74 -1.46 -1.81
C ARG A 120 -9.01 -1.72 -2.60
N HIS A 121 -9.22 -2.98 -3.02
CA HIS A 121 -10.41 -3.37 -3.75
C HIS A 121 -11.68 -3.15 -2.92
N SER A 122 -11.67 -3.55 -1.66
CA SER A 122 -12.78 -3.37 -0.72
C SER A 122 -13.11 -1.90 -0.50
N LEU A 123 -12.12 -1.02 -0.44
CA LEU A 123 -12.34 0.43 -0.29
C LEU A 123 -12.90 1.05 -1.58
N GLY A 124 -12.40 0.63 -2.74
CA GLY A 124 -12.90 1.10 -4.03
C GLY A 124 -14.35 0.68 -4.33
N GLN A 125 -14.82 -0.39 -3.70
CA GLN A 125 -16.19 -0.90 -3.80
C GLN A 125 -17.05 -0.64 -2.56
N ALA A 126 -16.56 0.16 -1.60
CA ALA A 126 -17.27 0.38 -0.34
C ALA A 126 -18.64 1.02 -0.60
N THR A 127 -19.69 0.42 -0.01
CA THR A 127 -21.07 0.92 -0.07
C THR A 127 -21.52 1.44 1.29
N GLN A 128 -22.59 2.23 1.31
CA GLN A 128 -23.17 2.74 2.55
C GLN A 128 -23.99 1.67 3.24
N VAL A 129 -23.75 1.46 4.55
CA VAL A 129 -24.57 0.58 5.39
C VAL A 129 -25.46 1.46 6.25
N ARG A 130 -26.78 1.20 6.22
CA ARG A 130 -27.72 1.85 7.16
C ARG A 130 -27.58 1.20 8.53
N LEU A 131 -27.22 2.02 9.52
CA LEU A 131 -27.19 1.61 10.91
C LEU A 131 -28.64 1.58 11.45
N PRO A 132 -28.99 0.58 12.28
CA PRO A 132 -30.27 0.62 12.98
C PRO A 132 -30.33 1.87 13.87
N PRO A 133 -31.53 2.46 14.05
CA PRO A 133 -31.68 3.62 14.93
C PRO A 133 -31.24 3.26 16.37
N PRO A 134 -30.65 4.21 17.10
CA PRO A 134 -30.20 3.98 18.47
C PRO A 134 -31.36 3.48 19.33
N GLY A 135 -31.15 2.38 20.06
CA GLY A 135 -32.14 1.76 20.95
C GLY A 135 -32.73 0.41 20.50
N ILE A 136 -32.44 -0.08 19.27
CA ILE A 136 -32.86 -1.43 18.84
C ILE A 136 -31.68 -2.40 18.97
N SER A 137 -31.44 -2.87 20.19
CA SER A 137 -30.47 -3.94 20.46
C SER A 137 -30.97 -5.25 19.84
N THR A 138 -30.36 -5.69 18.74
CA THR A 138 -30.55 -7.07 18.28
C THR A 138 -29.68 -7.96 19.16
N ALA A 139 -30.32 -8.75 20.02
CA ALA A 139 -29.72 -9.58 21.07
C ALA A 139 -28.86 -10.76 20.57
N ARG A 140 -28.05 -10.56 19.52
CA ARG A 140 -27.16 -11.59 18.97
C ARG A 140 -25.83 -11.02 18.51
N ARG A 141 -25.09 -10.41 19.44
CA ARG A 141 -23.62 -10.27 19.33
C ARG A 141 -23.02 -9.90 20.69
N SER A 142 -23.25 -10.75 21.70
CA SER A 142 -22.40 -10.77 22.87
C SER A 142 -21.09 -11.46 22.50
N LEU A 143 -19.98 -10.72 22.44
CA LEU A 143 -18.62 -11.15 22.75
C LEU A 143 -17.66 -9.97 22.54
N SER A 144 -17.72 -8.98 23.44
CA SER A 144 -16.57 -8.16 23.83
C SER A 144 -16.97 -7.34 25.06
N ALA A 145 -16.83 -7.94 26.23
CA ALA A 145 -16.89 -7.24 27.51
C ALA A 145 -15.45 -6.90 27.91
N MET A 146 -14.82 -5.92 27.25
CA MET A 146 -13.66 -5.18 27.76
C MET A 146 -13.57 -3.85 27.01
N ALA A 147 -13.78 -2.75 27.74
CA ALA A 147 -13.47 -1.36 27.42
C ALA A 147 -14.02 -0.76 26.10
N GLY A 148 -15.02 0.10 26.23
CA GLY A 148 -15.58 0.91 25.14
C GLY A 148 -17.09 0.73 25.02
N ASP A 149 -17.81 1.81 24.71
CA ASP A 149 -19.24 1.80 24.49
C ASP A 149 -19.61 0.73 23.41
N PRO A 150 -20.52 -0.21 23.67
CA PRO A 150 -20.90 -1.23 22.68
C PRO A 150 -21.39 -0.65 21.35
N ASP A 151 -21.88 0.60 21.33
CA ASP A 151 -22.23 1.31 20.10
C ASP A 151 -21.01 1.86 19.32
N GLU A 152 -19.87 2.13 19.98
CA GLU A 152 -18.60 2.50 19.30
C GLU A 152 -17.93 1.29 18.64
N LEU A 153 -17.95 0.12 19.31
CA LEU A 153 -17.38 -1.13 18.79
C LEU A 153 -18.15 -1.70 17.59
N ALA A 154 -19.44 -1.35 17.45
CA ALA A 154 -20.29 -1.80 16.35
C ALA A 154 -20.03 -1.07 15.01
N LEU A 155 -19.20 -0.01 15.02
CA LEU A 155 -18.97 0.88 13.88
C LEU A 155 -17.56 0.80 13.29
N ASP A 156 -16.66 0.01 13.87
CA ASP A 156 -15.29 -0.02 13.41
C ASP A 156 -15.21 -0.78 12.07
N PRO A 157 -14.77 -0.12 10.98
CA PRO A 157 -14.75 -0.76 9.68
C PRO A 157 -13.76 -1.93 9.66
N ALA A 158 -14.03 -2.94 8.83
CA ALA A 158 -13.23 -4.17 8.74
C ALA A 158 -11.73 -3.93 8.42
N TRP A 159 -11.37 -2.73 7.96
CA TRP A 159 -10.00 -2.33 7.69
C TRP A 159 -9.27 -1.74 8.90
N SER A 160 -9.98 -1.30 9.93
CA SER A 160 -9.41 -0.60 11.10
C SER A 160 -8.32 -1.41 11.81
N PRO A 161 -8.44 -2.74 12.01
CA PRO A 161 -7.38 -3.53 12.64
C PRO A 161 -6.05 -3.56 11.87
N TYR A 162 -6.03 -3.18 10.59
CA TYR A 162 -4.78 -3.07 9.83
C TYR A 162 -4.06 -1.74 10.08
N CYS A 163 -4.76 -0.73 10.60
CA CYS A 163 -4.29 0.64 10.72
C CYS A 163 -3.56 0.90 12.05
N GLU A 164 -2.71 -0.04 12.43
CA GLU A 164 -1.81 0.06 13.58
C GLU A 164 -0.36 0.16 13.12
N ARG A 165 0.46 0.91 13.87
CA ARG A 165 1.88 1.11 13.55
C ARG A 165 2.64 -0.20 13.37
N SER A 166 2.46 -1.14 14.30
CA SER A 166 3.11 -2.45 14.30
C SER A 166 2.75 -3.24 13.04
N VAL A 167 1.46 -3.26 12.68
CA VAL A 167 0.93 -3.96 11.50
C VAL A 167 1.46 -3.33 10.22
N VAL A 168 1.46 -2.00 10.11
CA VAL A 168 1.97 -1.28 8.94
C VAL A 168 3.47 -1.53 8.72
N LEU A 169 4.26 -1.49 9.79
CA LEU A 169 5.70 -1.76 9.72
C LEU A 169 5.99 -3.21 9.30
N ASP A 170 5.24 -4.17 9.85
CA ASP A 170 5.30 -5.57 9.49
C ASP A 170 4.93 -5.78 8.01
N TYR A 171 3.83 -5.19 7.55
CA TYR A 171 3.38 -5.28 6.17
C TYR A 171 4.41 -4.68 5.21
N ARG A 172 5.01 -3.53 5.56
CA ARG A 172 6.08 -2.93 4.76
C ARG A 172 7.29 -3.88 4.69
N ALA A 173 7.74 -4.44 5.80
CA ALA A 173 8.90 -5.34 5.81
C ALA A 173 8.67 -6.61 4.96
N GLN A 174 7.49 -7.21 5.08
CA GLN A 174 7.12 -8.40 4.31
C GLN A 174 6.96 -8.08 2.81
N LEU A 175 6.35 -6.93 2.48
CA LEU A 175 6.26 -6.48 1.10
C LEU A 175 7.66 -6.23 0.51
N ARG A 176 8.57 -5.58 1.25
CA ARG A 176 9.97 -5.40 0.84
C ARG A 176 10.61 -6.75 0.51
N SER A 177 10.44 -7.73 1.38
CA SER A 177 10.99 -9.08 1.19
C SER A 177 10.46 -9.73 -0.10
N LEU A 178 9.14 -9.65 -0.33
CA LEU A 178 8.54 -10.15 -1.57
C LEU A 178 9.11 -9.44 -2.81
N LEU A 179 9.13 -8.10 -2.80
CA LEU A 179 9.64 -7.32 -3.93
C LEU A 179 11.12 -7.63 -4.20
N ALA A 180 11.94 -7.80 -3.16
CA ALA A 180 13.32 -8.22 -3.30
C ALA A 180 13.46 -9.63 -3.92
N LYS A 181 12.61 -10.59 -3.52
CA LYS A 181 12.57 -11.93 -4.10
C LYS A 181 12.15 -11.91 -5.57
N LEU A 182 11.14 -11.11 -5.93
CA LEU A 182 10.73 -10.95 -7.33
C LEU A 182 11.85 -10.28 -8.14
N HIS A 183 12.43 -9.20 -7.60
CA HIS A 183 13.52 -8.47 -8.25
C HIS A 183 14.71 -9.39 -8.50
N ALA A 184 15.04 -10.28 -7.55
CA ALA A 184 16.07 -11.32 -7.66
C ALA A 184 15.98 -12.21 -8.90
N ARG A 185 14.79 -12.32 -9.48
CA ARG A 185 14.47 -13.24 -10.57
C ARG A 185 14.29 -12.53 -11.91
N LEU A 186 14.44 -11.20 -11.96
CA LEU A 186 14.40 -10.46 -13.21
C LEU A 186 15.66 -10.71 -14.06
N PRO A 187 15.57 -10.62 -15.40
CA PRO A 187 16.72 -10.76 -16.29
C PRO A 187 17.84 -9.77 -15.93
N PRO A 188 19.11 -10.22 -15.82
CA PRO A 188 20.21 -9.39 -15.31
C PRO A 188 20.57 -8.21 -16.20
N GLU A 189 20.33 -8.31 -17.51
CA GLU A 189 20.68 -7.29 -18.51
C GLU A 189 19.85 -6.00 -18.38
N GLU A 190 18.66 -6.09 -17.77
CA GLU A 190 17.72 -4.98 -17.61
C GLU A 190 17.52 -4.59 -16.13
N ARG A 191 18.34 -5.16 -15.25
CA ARG A 191 18.16 -5.09 -13.79
C ARG A 191 18.93 -3.94 -13.16
N SER A 192 18.27 -2.81 -13.00
CA SER A 192 18.71 -1.77 -12.06
C SER A 192 18.65 -2.26 -10.60
N PRO A 193 19.39 -1.67 -9.65
CA PRO A 193 19.21 -1.95 -8.23
C PRO A 193 17.75 -1.75 -7.80
N LEU A 194 17.27 -2.54 -6.85
CA LEU A 194 15.94 -2.33 -6.28
C LEU A 194 15.96 -1.03 -5.46
N SER A 195 15.31 0.00 -5.97
CA SER A 195 15.34 1.36 -5.41
C SER A 195 14.30 1.60 -4.32
N ILE A 196 14.16 0.69 -3.37
CA ILE A 196 13.26 0.82 -2.21
C ILE A 196 13.92 0.40 -0.92
#